data_AF-A0A6L8NEV6-F1
#
_entry.id   AF-A0A6L8NEV6-F1
#
_cell.length_a   1.000
_cell.length_b   1.000
_cell.length_c   1.000
_cell.angle_alpha   90.00
_cell.angle_beta   90.00
_cell.angle_gamma   90.00
#
_symmetry.space_group_name_H-M   'P 1'
#
loop_
_entity.id
_entity.type
_entity.pdbx_description
1 polymer ?
#
loop_
_entity_poly.entity_id
_entity_poly.type
_entity_poly.pdbx_seq_one_letter_code
_entity_poly.pdbx_strand_id
1 'polypeptide(L)' 'MQGLPLGWVTATPGLGRPAQLTALGNGVVPQQAARAVELLAPPLGHCPHRAG' A
#
# COMPACT_ATOMS: atom_id res chain seq x y z
N MET A 1 -6.81 -12.51 -5.12
CA MET A 1 -7.63 -11.33 -4.70
C MET A 1 -6.68 -10.30 -4.10
N GLN A 2 -6.88 -9.00 -4.36
CA GLN A 2 -5.95 -7.88 -4.13
C GLN A 2 -4.68 -7.83 -5.01
N GLY A 3 -4.34 -8.86 -5.79
CA GLY A 3 -3.19 -8.78 -6.71
C GLY A 3 -1.82 -8.73 -6.04
N LEU A 4 -1.74 -9.23 -4.80
CA LEU A 4 -0.48 -9.43 -4.07
C LEU A 4 0.20 -10.73 -4.53
N PRO A 5 1.55 -10.81 -4.47
CA PRO A 5 2.27 -12.06 -4.64
C PRO A 5 1.80 -13.13 -3.64
N LEU A 6 1.93 -14.40 -4.03
CA LEU A 6 1.60 -15.50 -3.13
C LEU A 6 2.47 -15.43 -1.86
N GLY A 7 1.85 -15.59 -0.70
CA GLY A 7 2.56 -15.55 0.58
C GLY A 7 2.83 -14.15 1.13
N TRP A 8 2.50 -13.07 0.41
CA TRP A 8 2.85 -11.69 0.83
C TRP A 8 2.48 -11.35 2.28
N VAL A 9 1.30 -11.80 2.74
CA VAL A 9 0.90 -11.72 4.16
C VAL A 9 0.93 -13.09 4.83
N THR A 10 0.57 -14.15 4.10
CA THR A 10 0.30 -15.46 4.69
C THR A 10 1.57 -16.27 5.00
N ALA A 11 2.72 -15.90 4.43
CA ALA A 11 4.01 -16.54 4.70
C ALA A 11 4.84 -15.80 5.77
N THR A 12 4.28 -14.77 6.41
CA THR A 12 4.99 -14.00 7.46
C THR A 12 5.17 -14.85 8.72
N PRO A 13 6.41 -15.15 9.15
CA PRO A 13 6.66 -15.94 10.35
C PRO A 13 6.09 -15.29 11.60
N GLY A 14 5.46 -16.09 12.47
CA GLY A 14 4.86 -15.61 13.71
C GLY A 14 3.53 -14.85 13.55
N LEU A 15 3.05 -14.62 12.33
CA LEU A 15 1.78 -13.94 12.09
C LEU A 15 0.62 -14.95 12.08
N GLY A 16 -0.16 -14.97 13.16
CA GLY A 16 -1.33 -15.84 13.29
C GLY A 16 -2.46 -15.49 12.31
N ARG A 17 -3.30 -16.47 11.98
CA ARG A 17 -4.38 -16.31 10.98
C ARG A 17 -5.33 -15.12 11.22
N PRO A 18 -5.76 -14.80 12.46
CA PRO A 18 -6.57 -13.61 12.71
C PRO A 18 -5.86 -12.32 12.28
N ALA A 19 -4.57 -12.19 12.63
CA ALA A 19 -3.77 -11.02 12.28
C ALA A 19 -3.52 -10.93 10.76
N GLN A 20 -3.34 -12.07 10.07
CA GLN A 20 -3.27 -12.10 8.61
C GLN A 20 -4.55 -11.58 7.95
N LEU A 21 -5.72 -11.98 8.46
CA LEU A 21 -7.01 -11.50 7.96
C LEU A 21 -7.20 -10.01 8.22
N THR A 22 -6.82 -9.51 9.40
CA THR A 22 -6.85 -8.08 9.71
C THR A 22 -5.92 -7.30 8.79
N ALA A 23 -4.70 -7.77 8.55
CA ALA A 23 -3.75 -7.11 7.65
C ALA A 23 -4.26 -7.07 6.19
N LEU A 24 -4.84 -8.17 5.70
CA LEU A 24 -5.46 -8.23 4.38
C LEU A 24 -6.73 -7.36 4.29
N GLY A 25 -7.56 -7.35 5.33
CA GLY A 25 -8.83 -6.61 5.35
C GLY A 25 -8.67 -5.10 5.48
N ASN A 26 -7.64 -4.65 6.21
CA ASN A 26 -7.36 -3.23 6.42
C ASN A 26 -6.35 -2.66 5.40
N GLY A 27 -5.70 -3.53 4.63
CA GLY A 27 -4.76 -3.13 3.59
C GLY A 27 -5.45 -2.52 2.35
N VAL A 28 -4.63 -1.99 1.44
CA VAL A 28 -5.09 -1.44 0.16
C VAL A 28 -4.93 -2.46 -0.97
N VAL A 29 -5.71 -2.31 -2.04
CA VAL A 29 -5.43 -2.99 -3.31
C VAL A 29 -4.27 -2.25 -4.01
N PRO A 30 -3.07 -2.85 -4.18
CA PRO A 30 -1.90 -2.17 -4.70
C PRO A 30 -2.11 -1.50 -6.07
N GLN A 31 -2.91 -2.09 -6.94
CA GLN A 31 -3.21 -1.52 -8.26
C GLN A 31 -4.03 -0.23 -8.17
N GLN A 32 -5.00 -0.19 -7.24
CA GLN A 32 -5.79 1.01 -6.98
C GLN A 32 -4.92 2.09 -6.32
N ALA A 33 -4.06 1.69 -5.37
CA ALA A 33 -3.11 2.60 -4.73
C ALA A 33 -2.10 3.19 -5.72
N ALA A 34 -1.51 2.36 -6.59
CA ALA A 34 -0.60 2.83 -7.64
C ALA A 34 -1.28 3.85 -8.56
N ARG A 35 -2.52 3.57 -9.00
CA ARG A 35 -3.27 4.51 -9.82
C ARG A 35 -3.59 5.81 -9.09
N ALA A 36 -3.92 5.74 -7.80
CA ALA A 36 -4.17 6.94 -6.99
C ALA A 36 -2.91 7.80 -6.88
N VAL A 37 -1.73 7.18 -6.70
CA VAL A 37 -0.45 7.90 -6.68
C VAL A 37 -0.19 8.60 -8.02
N GLU A 38 -0.39 7.94 -9.15
CA GLU A 38 -0.24 8.57 -10.48
C GLU A 38 -1.14 9.79 -10.68
N LEU A 39 -2.36 9.75 -10.12
CA LEU A 39 -3.35 10.81 -10.27
C LEU A 39 -3.15 11.98 -9.31
N LEU A 40 -2.66 11.69 -8.09
CA LEU A 40 -2.71 12.62 -6.96
C LEU A 40 -1.33 13.07 -6.48
N ALA A 41 -0.25 12.38 -6.85
CA ALA A 41 1.08 12.76 -6.40
C ALA A 41 1.55 14.04 -7.11
N PRO A 42 1.92 15.09 -6.35
CA PRO A 42 2.58 16.24 -6.95
C PRO A 42 3.97 15.83 -7.47
N PRO A 43 4.57 16.63 -8.37
CA PRO A 43 5.95 16.41 -8.80
C PRO A 43 6.90 16.28 -7.60
N LEU A 44 7.73 15.24 -7.61
CA LEU A 44 8.77 15.07 -6.60
C LEU A 44 9.69 16.29 -6.62
N GLY A 45 9.80 16.99 -5.49
CA GLY A 45 10.60 18.22 -5.35
C GLY A 45 9.80 19.52 -5.25
N HIS A 46 8.47 19.49 -5.36
CA HIS A 46 7.64 20.65 -5.02
C HIS A 46 7.57 20.80 -3.49
N CYS A 47 8.49 21.58 -2.92
CA CYS A 47 8.34 22.11 -1.57
C CYS A 47 7.55 23.43 -1.69
N PRO A 48 6.25 23.46 -1.34
CA PRO A 48 5.44 24.67 -1.47
C PRO A 48 5.95 25.82 -0.59
N HIS A 49 6.83 25.54 0.39
CA HIS A 49 7.47 26.51 1.28
C HIS A 49 8.82 27.07 0.76
N ARG A 50 9.25 26.72 -0.45
CA ARG A 50 10.50 27.26 -1.07
C ARG A 50 10.28 28.23 -2.22
N ALA A 51 9.04 28.54 -2.59
CA ALA A 51 8.75 29.66 -3.46
C ALA A 51 8.74 30.93 -2.60
N GLY A 52 9.89 31.62 -2.55
CA GLY A 52 9.98 32.97 -2.01
C GLY A 52 9.31 34.00 -2.91
#